data_AF-A0A356KQQ6-F1
#
_entry.id   AF-A0A356KQQ6-F1
#
_cell.length_a   1.000
_cell.length_b   1.000
_cell.length_c   1.000
_cell.angle_alpha   90.00
_cell.angle_beta   90.00
_cell.angle_gamma   90.00
#
_symmetry.space_group_name_H-M   'P 1'
#
loop_
_entity.id
_entity.type
_entity.pdbx_description
1 polymer ?
#
loop_
_entity_poly.entity_id
_entity_poly.type
_entity_poly.pdbx_seq_one_letter_code
_entity_poly.pdbx_strand_id
1 'polypeptide(L)'
;AKSEKAKSKPKPQQGKSNRESKGELSKSQRIAQRRAGKEARKALKRLRRKAEEAQAEVEAKEARLAELEGLMSEPGFFDDPEQSTPVVTEHKHLQVEIEMGYQAFEEALERVERAEAEVEAAS
;
A
#
# COMPACT_ATOMS: atom_id res chain seq x y z
N ALA A 1 67.29 -32.52 -53.27
CA ALA A 1 66.29 -33.50 -53.73
C ALA A 1 65.23 -33.68 -52.65
N LYS A 2 63.93 -33.56 -53.04
CA LYS A 2 62.72 -34.24 -52.50
C LYS A 2 62.43 -34.11 -50.98
N SER A 3 61.45 -33.29 -50.59
CA SER A 3 60.07 -33.67 -50.20
C SER A 3 60.02 -34.61 -48.98
N GLU A 4 59.32 -34.31 -47.88
CA GLU A 4 57.87 -34.49 -47.82
C GLU A 4 57.20 -33.79 -46.62
N LYS A 5 55.95 -33.39 -46.89
CA LYS A 5 54.92 -32.82 -46.01
C LYS A 5 54.36 -33.90 -45.08
N ALA A 6 54.10 -33.56 -43.81
CA ALA A 6 53.07 -34.24 -43.02
C ALA A 6 52.22 -33.21 -42.24
N LYS A 7 50.98 -33.04 -42.69
CA LYS A 7 49.86 -32.35 -42.02
C LYS A 7 49.15 -33.33 -41.09
N SER A 8 48.76 -32.90 -39.89
CA SER A 8 47.50 -33.25 -39.17
C SER A 8 47.68 -32.98 -37.67
N LYS A 9 46.80 -32.39 -36.87
CA LYS A 9 45.44 -31.82 -36.95
C LYS A 9 45.29 -30.96 -35.66
N PRO A 10 44.53 -29.85 -35.65
CA PRO A 10 44.23 -29.11 -34.43
C PRO A 10 43.20 -29.86 -33.58
N LYS A 11 43.42 -29.94 -32.26
CA LYS A 11 42.45 -30.49 -31.28
C LYS A 11 41.18 -29.62 -31.28
N PRO A 12 39.98 -30.23 -31.23
CA PRO A 12 38.73 -29.48 -31.16
C PRO A 12 38.63 -28.80 -29.80
N GLN A 13 38.49 -27.48 -29.81
CA GLN A 13 38.04 -26.70 -28.68
C GLN A 13 36.64 -27.18 -28.30
N GLN A 14 36.53 -27.94 -27.20
CA GLN A 14 35.24 -28.20 -26.56
C GLN A 14 34.74 -26.87 -25.99
N GLY A 15 33.81 -26.27 -26.73
CA GLY A 15 33.03 -25.13 -26.28
C GLY A 15 32.33 -25.48 -24.98
N LYS A 16 32.76 -24.84 -23.89
CA LYS A 16 31.93 -24.67 -22.70
C LYS A 16 30.91 -23.58 -23.04
N SER A 17 29.90 -23.93 -23.82
CA SER A 17 28.64 -23.20 -23.85
C SER A 17 27.95 -23.45 -22.51
N ASN A 18 28.38 -22.74 -21.46
CA ASN A 18 27.65 -22.72 -20.21
C ASN A 18 26.47 -21.76 -20.41
N ARG A 19 25.46 -22.32 -21.09
CA ARG A 19 24.10 -21.84 -21.24
C ARG A 19 23.68 -21.17 -19.94
N GLU A 20 23.47 -19.87 -19.99
CA GLU A 20 22.89 -19.07 -18.92
C GLU A 20 21.65 -19.80 -18.41
N SER A 21 21.78 -20.46 -17.27
CA SER A 21 20.65 -21.05 -16.56
C SER A 21 19.84 -19.88 -16.01
N LYS A 22 18.90 -19.39 -16.81
CA LYS A 22 17.75 -18.62 -16.33
C LYS A 22 17.17 -19.42 -15.16
N GLY A 23 17.39 -18.90 -13.96
CA GLY A 23 17.35 -19.66 -12.71
C GLY A 23 16.00 -20.32 -12.47
N GLU A 24 15.97 -21.65 -12.50
CA GLU A 24 14.91 -22.38 -11.82
C GLU A 24 15.11 -22.21 -10.33
N LEU A 25 14.19 -21.51 -9.68
CA LEU A 25 14.14 -21.41 -8.22
C LEU A 25 14.15 -22.82 -7.62
N SER A 26 14.96 -23.01 -6.59
CA SER A 26 15.00 -24.25 -5.82
C SER A 26 13.65 -24.51 -5.14
N LYS A 27 13.38 -25.76 -4.76
CA LYS A 27 12.12 -26.12 -4.06
C LYS A 27 11.93 -25.29 -2.78
N SER A 28 12.98 -25.01 -2.03
CA SER A 28 12.92 -24.17 -0.84
C SER A 28 12.60 -22.71 -1.18
N GLN A 29 13.20 -22.17 -2.24
CA GLN A 29 12.92 -20.81 -2.74
C GLN A 29 11.46 -20.67 -3.21
N ARG A 30 10.90 -21.65 -3.93
CA ARG A 30 9.48 -21.63 -4.35
C ARG A 30 8.52 -21.64 -3.14
N ILE A 31 8.82 -22.42 -2.12
CA ILE A 31 8.00 -22.47 -0.89
C ILE A 31 8.08 -21.14 -0.15
N ALA A 32 9.27 -20.54 -0.03
CA ALA A 32 9.46 -19.24 0.58
C ALA A 32 8.71 -18.14 -0.18
N GLN A 33 8.82 -18.10 -1.51
CA GLN A 33 8.11 -17.13 -2.36
C GLN A 33 6.59 -17.22 -2.21
N ARG A 34 6.02 -18.44 -2.22
CA ARG A 34 4.57 -18.64 -2.01
C ARG A 34 4.11 -18.18 -0.62
N ARG A 35 4.93 -18.40 0.42
CA ARG A 35 4.62 -17.93 1.78
C ARG A 35 4.69 -16.41 1.86
N ALA A 36 5.74 -15.81 1.31
CA ALA A 36 5.90 -14.35 1.23
C ALA A 36 4.72 -13.71 0.50
N GLY A 37 4.33 -14.22 -0.68
CA GLY A 37 3.18 -13.71 -1.43
C GLY A 37 1.85 -13.86 -0.67
N LYS A 38 1.66 -14.94 0.10
CA LYS A 38 0.47 -15.11 0.95
C LYS A 38 0.44 -14.10 2.10
N GLU A 39 1.56 -13.86 2.77
CA GLU A 39 1.65 -12.88 3.85
C GLU A 39 1.49 -11.46 3.34
N ALA A 40 2.09 -11.12 2.20
CA ALA A 40 1.93 -9.81 1.55
C ALA A 40 0.45 -9.53 1.21
N ARG A 41 -0.26 -10.49 0.60
CA ARG A 41 -1.70 -10.35 0.29
C ARG A 41 -2.55 -10.20 1.55
N LYS A 42 -2.19 -10.89 2.64
CA LYS A 42 -2.89 -10.78 3.93
C LYS A 42 -2.63 -9.42 4.58
N ALA A 43 -1.41 -8.91 4.51
CA ALA A 43 -1.07 -7.57 4.97
C ALA A 43 -1.83 -6.51 4.18
N LEU A 44 -1.84 -6.61 2.85
CA LEU A 44 -2.61 -5.73 1.97
C LEU A 44 -4.10 -5.69 2.35
N LYS A 45 -4.73 -6.86 2.55
CA LYS A 45 -6.14 -6.92 2.98
C LYS A 45 -6.38 -6.18 4.30
N ARG A 46 -5.45 -6.28 5.25
CA ARG A 46 -5.57 -5.58 6.55
C ARG A 46 -5.39 -4.07 6.40
N LEU A 47 -4.47 -3.64 5.54
CA LEU A 47 -4.24 -2.22 5.28
C LEU A 47 -5.43 -1.59 4.56
N ARG A 48 -6.00 -2.26 3.56
CA ARG A 48 -7.23 -1.80 2.89
C ARG A 48 -8.39 -1.63 3.87
N ARG A 49 -8.61 -2.62 4.74
CA ARG A 49 -9.64 -2.50 5.79
C ARG A 49 -9.39 -1.31 6.72
N LYS A 50 -8.14 -1.04 7.09
CA LYS A 50 -7.81 0.14 7.90
C LYS A 50 -8.07 1.46 7.18
N ALA A 51 -7.79 1.52 5.88
CA ALA A 51 -8.10 2.70 5.07
C ALA A 51 -9.62 2.91 4.98
N GLU A 52 -10.39 1.83 4.76
CA GLU A 52 -11.87 1.87 4.78
C GLU A 52 -12.41 2.32 6.16
N GLU A 53 -11.85 1.79 7.26
CA GLU A 53 -12.21 2.20 8.63
C GLU A 53 -11.90 3.69 8.88
N ALA A 54 -10.74 4.18 8.44
CA ALA A 54 -10.35 5.59 8.59
C ALA A 54 -11.25 6.52 7.76
N GLN A 55 -11.59 6.13 6.53
CA GLN A 55 -12.53 6.88 5.69
C GLN A 55 -13.90 6.97 6.35
N ALA A 56 -14.44 5.84 6.82
CA ALA A 56 -15.76 5.80 7.46
C ALA A 56 -15.80 6.66 8.75
N GLU A 57 -14.69 6.74 9.48
CA GLU A 57 -14.58 7.61 10.65
C GLU A 57 -14.64 9.10 10.28
N VAL A 58 -13.95 9.50 9.20
CA VAL A 58 -14.02 10.88 8.69
C VAL A 58 -15.44 11.20 8.23
N GLU A 59 -16.06 10.34 7.43
CA GLU A 59 -17.43 10.54 6.93
C GLU A 59 -18.44 10.69 8.08
N ALA A 60 -18.31 9.89 9.14
CA ALA A 60 -19.17 9.99 10.32
C ALA A 60 -19.01 11.34 11.05
N LYS A 61 -17.78 11.84 11.17
CA LYS A 61 -17.50 13.15 11.79
C LYS A 61 -18.01 14.30 10.91
N GLU A 62 -17.87 14.20 9.60
CA GLU A 62 -18.42 15.21 8.67
C GLU A 62 -19.95 15.27 8.73
N ALA A 63 -20.62 14.11 8.80
CA ALA A 63 -22.06 14.06 8.98
C ALA A 63 -22.47 14.76 10.29
N ARG A 64 -21.75 14.49 11.39
CA ARG A 64 -21.98 15.17 12.67
C ARG A 64 -21.73 16.67 12.58
N LEU A 65 -20.65 17.10 11.91
CA LEU A 65 -20.34 18.51 11.71
C LEU A 65 -21.49 19.22 10.97
N ALA A 66 -22.03 18.60 9.91
CA ALA A 66 -23.16 19.15 9.16
C ALA A 66 -24.45 19.25 10.00
N GLU A 67 -24.71 18.29 10.90
CA GLU A 67 -25.82 18.40 11.86
C GLU A 67 -25.66 19.62 12.79
N LEU A 68 -24.46 19.84 13.33
CA LEU A 68 -24.18 20.98 14.20
C LEU A 68 -24.30 22.31 13.45
N GLU A 69 -23.83 22.36 12.20
CA GLU A 69 -24.00 23.53 11.33
C GLU A 69 -25.47 23.82 11.03
N GLY A 70 -26.28 22.77 10.87
CA GLY A 70 -27.74 22.88 10.78
C GLY A 70 -28.34 23.55 12.01
N LEU A 71 -28.00 23.06 13.22
CA LEU A 71 -28.46 23.65 14.48
C LEU A 71 -28.01 25.11 14.63
N MET A 72 -26.75 25.39 14.31
CA MET A 72 -26.18 26.75 14.39
C MET A 72 -26.82 27.73 13.40
N SER A 73 -27.46 27.23 12.35
CA SER A 73 -28.18 28.05 11.37
C SER A 73 -29.60 28.44 11.82
N GLU A 74 -30.11 27.83 12.89
CA GLU A 74 -31.45 28.12 13.40
C GLU A 74 -31.55 29.53 13.98
N PRO A 75 -32.62 30.30 13.67
CA PRO A 75 -32.86 31.59 14.30
C PRO A 75 -32.95 31.47 15.82
N GLY A 76 -32.26 32.36 16.53
CA GLY A 76 -32.24 32.38 17.99
C GLY A 76 -31.34 31.33 18.65
N PHE A 77 -30.63 30.51 17.87
CA PHE A 77 -29.66 29.54 18.39
C PHE A 77 -28.61 30.20 19.30
N PHE A 78 -28.14 31.39 18.93
CA PHE A 78 -27.13 32.13 19.69
C PHE A 78 -27.71 32.98 20.83
N ASP A 79 -29.03 32.94 21.08
CA ASP A 79 -29.67 33.74 22.12
C ASP A 79 -29.37 33.20 23.53
N ASP A 80 -29.09 31.90 23.65
CA ASP A 80 -28.68 31.24 24.90
C ASP A 80 -27.22 30.72 24.82
N PRO A 81 -26.27 31.42 25.44
CA PRO A 81 -24.87 30.99 25.51
C PRO A 81 -24.66 29.64 26.21
N GLU A 82 -25.50 29.27 27.18
CA GLU A 82 -25.35 27.98 27.89
C GLU A 82 -25.66 26.80 26.97
N GLN A 83 -26.59 26.99 26.02
CA GLN A 83 -26.98 25.98 25.04
C GLN A 83 -26.10 26.01 23.78
N SER A 84 -25.69 27.20 23.32
CA SER A 84 -24.92 27.35 22.08
C SER A 84 -23.42 27.04 22.25
N THR A 85 -22.83 27.33 23.41
CA THR A 85 -21.38 27.14 23.63
C THR A 85 -20.92 25.68 23.47
N PRO A 86 -21.62 24.67 24.03
CA PRO A 86 -21.24 23.27 23.84
C PRO A 86 -21.23 22.84 22.37
N VAL A 87 -22.25 23.23 21.60
CA VAL A 87 -22.40 22.91 20.17
C VAL A 87 -21.28 23.54 19.34
N VAL A 88 -20.98 24.83 19.57
CA VAL A 88 -19.87 25.52 18.88
C VAL A 88 -18.52 24.91 19.24
N THR A 89 -18.36 24.43 20.48
CA THR A 89 -17.14 23.76 20.93
C THR A 89 -16.97 22.41 20.24
N GLU A 90 -18.04 21.61 20.18
CA GLU A 90 -18.06 20.34 19.46
C GLU A 90 -17.76 20.54 17.97
N HIS A 91 -18.38 21.55 17.34
CA HIS A 91 -18.14 21.91 15.93
C HIS A 91 -16.66 22.18 15.65
N LYS A 92 -16.03 23.05 16.45
CA LYS A 92 -14.61 23.36 16.31
C LYS A 92 -13.72 22.14 16.55
N HIS A 93 -14.08 21.30 17.51
CA HIS A 93 -13.32 20.09 17.78
C HIS A 93 -13.41 19.11 16.61
N LEU A 94 -14.60 18.90 16.06
CA LEU A 94 -14.81 18.04 14.90
C LEU A 94 -14.06 18.55 13.67
N GLN A 95 -14.00 19.86 13.43
CA GLN A 95 -13.18 20.41 12.34
C GLN A 95 -11.72 19.95 12.43
N VAL A 96 -11.13 20.00 13.63
CA VAL A 96 -9.76 19.55 13.87
C VAL A 96 -9.64 18.03 13.71
N GLU A 97 -10.59 17.26 14.27
CA GLU A 97 -10.55 15.80 14.16
C GLU A 97 -10.73 15.30 12.73
N ILE A 98 -11.53 16.00 11.91
CA ILE A 98 -11.73 15.71 10.49
C ILE A 98 -10.42 15.95 9.73
N GLU A 99 -9.76 17.09 9.96
CA GLU A 99 -8.47 17.40 9.33
C GLU A 99 -7.41 16.34 9.68
N MET A 100 -7.31 15.97 10.96
CA MET A 100 -6.42 14.89 11.39
C MET A 100 -6.82 13.53 10.81
N GLY A 101 -8.12 13.27 10.70
CA GLY A 101 -8.66 12.05 10.11
C GLY A 101 -8.32 11.92 8.63
N TYR A 102 -8.37 13.01 7.87
CA TYR A 102 -7.93 13.05 6.47
C TYR A 102 -6.45 12.73 6.33
N GLN A 103 -5.58 13.30 7.17
CA GLN A 103 -4.16 12.97 7.19
C GLN A 103 -3.93 11.47 7.48
N ALA A 104 -4.65 10.92 8.46
CA ALA A 104 -4.56 9.49 8.79
C ALA A 104 -5.07 8.59 7.66
N PHE A 105 -6.11 9.01 6.94
CA PHE A 105 -6.65 8.29 5.80
C PHE A 105 -5.65 8.31 4.62
N GLU A 106 -5.05 9.45 4.31
CA GLU A 106 -4.00 9.58 3.30
C GLU A 106 -2.81 8.66 3.62
N GLU A 107 -2.31 8.67 4.86
CA GLU A 107 -1.26 7.74 5.29
C GLU A 107 -1.66 6.27 5.13
N ALA A 108 -2.92 5.93 5.38
CA ALA A 108 -3.43 4.59 5.21
C ALA A 108 -3.45 4.18 3.72
N LEU A 109 -3.83 5.09 2.83
CA LEU A 109 -3.80 4.88 1.38
C LEU A 109 -2.38 4.68 0.86
N GLU A 110 -1.42 5.50 1.29
CA GLU A 110 -0.01 5.33 0.92
C GLU A 110 0.54 3.96 1.34
N ARG A 111 0.15 3.47 2.52
CA ARG A 111 0.52 2.13 3.00
C ARG A 111 -0.11 1.03 2.15
N VAL A 112 -1.36 1.23 1.72
CA VAL A 112 -2.04 0.31 0.80
C VAL A 112 -1.30 0.26 -0.53
N GLU A 113 -1.02 1.41 -1.14
CA GLU A 113 -0.31 1.50 -2.43
C GLU A 113 1.05 0.78 -2.36
N ARG A 114 1.84 1.04 -1.31
CA ARG A 114 3.12 0.35 -1.11
C ARG A 114 2.95 -1.17 -1.02
N ALA A 115 1.96 -1.63 -0.25
CA ALA A 115 1.70 -3.06 -0.11
C ALA A 115 1.17 -3.71 -1.40
N GLU A 116 0.45 -2.96 -2.25
CA GLU A 116 0.04 -3.41 -3.58
C GLU A 116 1.25 -3.64 -4.48
N ALA A 117 2.19 -2.69 -4.51
CA ALA A 117 3.44 -2.83 -5.25
C ALA A 117 4.28 -4.04 -4.76
N GLU A 118 4.33 -4.29 -3.45
CA GLU A 118 5.00 -5.47 -2.89
C GLU A 118 4.31 -6.78 -3.30
N VAL A 119 2.98 -6.81 -3.31
CA VAL A 119 2.21 -7.99 -3.74
C VAL A 119 2.42 -8.25 -5.23
N GLU A 120 2.47 -7.22 -6.06
CA GLU A 120 2.75 -7.32 -7.50
C GLU A 120 4.17 -7.86 -7.73
N ALA A 121 5.18 -7.29 -7.07
CA ALA A 121 6.57 -7.74 -7.17
C ALA A 121 6.79 -9.18 -6.66
N ALA A 122 5.93 -9.66 -5.76
CA ALA A 122 5.97 -11.01 -5.21
C ALA A 122 5.15 -12.05 -6.00
N SER A 123 4.36 -11.61 -6.99
CA SER A 123 3.48 -12.46 -7.82
C SER A 123 4.19 -12.97 -9.08
#